data_AF-A0A5J4QD49-F1
#
_entry.id   AF-A0A5J4QD49-F1
#
_cell.length_a   1.000
_cell.length_b   1.000
_cell.length_c   1.000
_cell.angle_alpha   90.00
_cell.angle_beta   90.00
_cell.angle_gamma   90.00
#
_symmetry.space_group_name_H-M   'P 1'
#
loop_
_entity.id
_entity.type
_entity.pdbx_description
1 polymer ?
#
loop_
_entity_poly.entity_id
_entity_poly.type
_entity_poly.pdbx_seq_one_letter_code
_entity_poly.pdbx_strand_id
1 'polypeptide(L)'
;KMDTHMKECQQNNGQIKKYITLEKFPKPFVPHITSNKTYRYLLAHNRESEYKATQYYITFRFQTELQKIRGYQYPILVPTAVASTIKAKNYIKTISFDKTQDNFVEKWLDQVFSEALQIRDDNKFADDVPQRYEVHVIGFDCQVQGVVQYI
;
A
#
# COMPACT_ATOMS: atom_id res chain seq x y z
N LYS A 1 -9.45 28.38 28.90
CA LYS A 1 -7.97 28.45 29.04
C LYS A 1 -7.43 29.73 28.40
N MET A 2 -7.87 30.89 28.89
CA MET A 2 -7.35 32.20 28.46
C MET A 2 -6.37 32.73 29.51
N ASP A 3 -6.72 32.57 30.79
CA ASP A 3 -5.88 33.00 31.92
C ASP A 3 -4.48 32.34 31.91
N THR A 4 -4.41 31.07 31.54
CA THR A 4 -3.13 30.33 31.42
C THR A 4 -2.25 30.93 30.33
N HIS A 5 -2.84 31.22 29.17
CA HIS A 5 -2.13 31.83 28.04
C HIS A 5 -1.67 33.26 28.37
N MET A 6 -2.51 34.06 29.05
CA MET A 6 -2.15 35.42 29.44
C MET A 6 -0.96 35.47 30.41
N LYS A 7 -0.90 34.54 31.38
CA LYS A 7 0.24 34.41 32.30
C LYS A 7 1.54 34.04 31.57
N GLU A 8 1.48 33.07 30.66
CA GLU A 8 2.65 32.67 29.85
C GLU A 8 3.13 33.80 28.93
N CYS A 9 2.20 34.58 28.37
CA CYS A 9 2.52 35.71 27.51
C CYS A 9 3.21 36.85 28.30
N GLN A 10 2.72 37.16 29.51
CA GLN A 10 3.35 38.13 30.41
C GLN A 10 4.76 37.69 30.82
N GLN A 11 4.95 36.43 31.17
CA GLN A 11 6.27 35.88 31.53
C GLN A 11 7.29 35.92 30.38
N ASN A 12 6.81 35.87 29.14
CA ASN A 12 7.64 35.96 27.96
C ASN A 12 7.77 37.38 27.40
N ASN A 13 7.38 38.42 28.16
CA ASN A 13 7.38 39.83 27.74
C ASN A 13 6.63 40.05 26.41
N GLY A 14 5.52 39.33 26.20
CA GLY A 14 4.75 39.40 24.95
C GLY A 14 5.43 38.75 23.75
N GLN A 15 6.61 38.14 23.90
CA GLN A 15 7.29 37.44 22.82
C GLN A 15 6.86 35.98 22.75
N ILE A 16 6.58 35.50 21.54
CA ILE A 16 6.29 34.10 21.30
C ILE A 16 7.62 33.33 21.31
N LYS A 17 7.96 32.74 22.45
CA LYS A 17 9.12 31.83 22.56
C LYS A 17 8.68 30.41 22.22
N LYS A 18 9.15 29.89 21.08
CA LYS A 18 8.88 28.51 20.64
C LYS A 18 10.14 27.68 20.84
N TYR A 19 10.09 26.74 21.78
CA TYR A 19 11.17 25.79 22.00
C TYR A 19 10.95 24.57 21.10
N ILE A 20 11.98 24.19 20.35
CA ILE A 20 11.98 22.96 19.54
C ILE A 20 13.01 22.03 20.17
N THR A 21 12.56 20.88 20.66
CA THR A 21 13.46 19.82 21.09
C THR A 21 13.98 19.11 19.85
N LEU A 22 15.27 19.23 19.57
CA LEU A 22 15.90 18.46 18.50
C LEU A 22 16.13 17.02 18.99
N GLU A 23 15.77 16.05 18.17
CA GLU A 23 16.09 14.66 18.48
C GLU A 23 17.61 14.45 18.43
N LYS A 24 18.12 13.67 19.38
CA LYS A 24 19.56 13.35 19.50
C LYS A 24 20.11 12.63 18.27
N PHE A 25 19.25 11.93 17.54
CA PHE A 25 19.62 11.16 16.36
C PHE A 25 18.70 11.53 15.18
N PRO A 26 19.25 11.63 13.94
CA PRO A 26 18.43 11.84 12.77
C PRO A 26 17.55 10.61 12.52
N LYS A 27 16.24 10.81 12.29
CA LYS A 27 15.37 9.73 11.82
C LYS A 27 15.84 9.25 10.45
N PRO A 28 15.96 7.93 10.21
CA PRO A 28 16.31 7.41 8.89
C PRO A 28 15.27 7.87 7.86
N PHE A 29 15.73 8.39 6.73
CA PHE A 29 14.86 8.79 5.63
C PHE A 29 14.40 7.54 4.88
N VAL A 30 13.14 7.15 5.11
CA VAL A 30 12.53 5.99 4.46
C VAL A 30 11.34 6.50 3.64
N PRO A 31 11.52 6.84 2.34
CA PRO A 31 10.49 7.50 1.53
C PRO A 31 9.15 6.76 1.53
N HIS A 32 9.17 5.43 1.42
CA HIS A 32 7.95 4.63 1.33
C HIS A 32 7.13 4.63 2.65
N ILE A 33 7.78 4.80 3.80
CA ILE A 33 7.11 4.96 5.11
C ILE A 33 6.74 6.44 5.31
N THR A 34 7.68 7.35 5.09
CA THR A 34 7.50 8.80 5.32
C THR A 34 6.53 9.46 4.33
N SER A 35 6.23 8.83 3.20
CA SER A 35 5.20 9.27 2.26
C SER A 35 3.80 8.78 2.62
N ASN A 36 3.68 7.81 3.53
CA ASN A 36 2.39 7.34 4.01
C ASN A 36 1.66 8.46 4.77
N LYS A 37 0.44 8.80 4.32
CA LYS A 37 -0.33 9.91 4.89
C LYS A 37 -0.71 9.67 6.36
N THR A 38 -1.02 8.43 6.71
CA THR A 38 -1.31 8.02 8.09
C THR A 38 -0.08 8.22 8.97
N TYR A 39 1.10 7.78 8.52
CA TYR A 39 2.35 7.98 9.24
C TYR A 39 2.66 9.46 9.44
N ARG A 40 2.49 10.31 8.40
CA ARG A 40 2.66 11.76 8.51
C ARG A 40 1.71 12.40 9.54
N TYR A 41 0.44 11.99 9.55
CA TYR A 41 -0.53 12.45 10.54
C TYR A 41 -0.11 12.08 11.96
N LEU A 42 0.24 10.81 12.19
CA LEU A 42 0.65 10.30 13.49
C LEU A 42 1.92 11.03 13.99
N LEU A 43 2.90 11.20 13.12
CA LEU A 43 4.14 11.93 13.41
C LEU A 43 3.86 13.39 13.81
N ALA A 44 2.94 14.07 13.11
CA ALA A 44 2.58 15.46 13.41
C ALA A 44 1.86 15.65 14.76
N HIS A 45 1.28 14.58 15.32
CA HIS A 45 0.54 14.59 16.58
C HIS A 45 1.27 13.86 17.72
N ASN A 46 2.54 13.48 17.54
CA ASN A 46 3.33 12.68 18.49
C ASN A 46 2.65 11.34 18.87
N ARG A 47 2.01 10.70 17.88
CA ARG A 47 1.30 9.42 18.00
C ARG A 47 2.00 8.31 17.19
N GLU A 48 3.30 8.42 16.94
CA GLU A 48 4.05 7.46 16.11
C GLU A 48 4.03 6.03 16.64
N SER A 49 3.87 5.86 17.96
CA SER A 49 3.73 4.55 18.61
C SER A 49 2.47 3.78 18.19
N GLU A 50 1.47 4.48 17.64
CA GLU A 50 0.25 3.89 17.12
C GLU A 50 0.38 3.41 15.66
N TYR A 51 1.50 3.73 14.99
CA TYR A 51 1.72 3.33 13.61
C TYR A 51 1.82 1.80 13.49
N LYS A 52 0.99 1.22 12.63
CA LYS A 52 1.00 -0.20 12.27
C LYS A 52 1.37 -0.31 10.80
N ALA A 53 2.41 -1.09 10.51
CA ALA A 53 2.70 -1.46 9.13
C ALA A 53 1.51 -2.24 8.55
N THR A 54 1.30 -2.18 7.23
CA THR A 54 0.30 -3.02 6.56
C THR A 54 0.63 -4.50 6.81
N GLN A 55 -0.27 -5.20 7.49
CA GLN A 55 -0.08 -6.61 7.87
C GLN A 55 -0.75 -7.55 6.88
N TYR A 56 -1.81 -7.07 6.21
CA TYR A 56 -2.69 -7.87 5.37
C TYR A 56 -2.68 -7.35 3.95
N TYR A 57 -2.56 -8.26 2.98
CA TYR A 57 -2.31 -7.92 1.59
C TYR A 57 -2.74 -9.06 0.67
N ILE A 58 -2.85 -8.74 -0.62
CA ILE A 58 -3.08 -9.71 -1.69
C ILE A 58 -1.85 -9.69 -2.59
N THR A 59 -1.26 -10.84 -2.86
CA THR A 59 -0.27 -11.00 -3.92
C THR A 59 -0.87 -11.74 -5.10
N PHE A 60 -0.42 -11.42 -6.31
CA PHE A 60 -0.81 -12.17 -7.49
C PHE A 60 0.35 -12.34 -8.47
N ARG A 61 0.22 -13.38 -9.29
CA ARG A 61 1.13 -13.64 -10.41
C ARG A 61 0.34 -14.17 -11.59
N PHE A 62 0.48 -13.49 -12.72
CA PHE A 62 0.02 -14.00 -14.00
C PHE A 62 1.05 -14.95 -14.60
N GLN A 63 0.56 -15.99 -15.24
CA GLN A 63 1.27 -16.71 -16.28
C GLN A 63 0.76 -16.16 -17.61
N THR A 64 1.69 -15.78 -18.49
CA THR A 64 1.38 -15.18 -19.79
C THR A 64 2.06 -15.94 -20.91
N GLU A 65 1.44 -15.98 -22.08
CA GLU A 65 2.04 -16.48 -23.31
C GLU A 65 2.15 -15.36 -24.36
N LEU A 66 3.19 -15.43 -25.20
CA LEU A 66 3.35 -14.49 -26.31
C LEU A 66 2.46 -14.90 -27.48
N GLN A 67 1.53 -14.03 -27.85
CA GLN A 67 0.67 -14.21 -29.02
C GLN A 67 1.10 -13.27 -30.14
N LYS A 68 1.42 -13.83 -31.31
CA LYS A 68 1.73 -13.06 -32.51
C LYS A 68 0.44 -12.79 -33.29
N ILE A 69 0.00 -11.53 -33.28
CA ILE A 69 -1.20 -11.10 -34.00
C ILE A 69 -0.79 -10.59 -35.39
N ARG A 70 -1.48 -11.04 -36.44
CA ARG A 70 -1.25 -10.55 -37.81
C ARG A 70 -1.58 -9.04 -37.87
N GLY A 71 -0.64 -8.24 -38.36
CA GLY A 71 -0.77 -6.77 -38.42
C GLY A 71 -0.10 -6.02 -37.26
N TYR A 72 0.34 -6.70 -36.21
CA TYR A 72 1.16 -6.11 -35.15
C TYR A 72 2.63 -6.50 -35.33
N GLN A 73 3.53 -5.51 -35.24
CA GLN A 73 4.97 -5.74 -35.34
C GLN A 73 5.52 -6.48 -34.12
N TYR A 74 4.90 -6.30 -32.94
CA TYR A 74 5.34 -6.87 -31.67
C TYR A 74 4.33 -7.89 -31.13
N PRO A 75 4.79 -9.00 -30.54
CA PRO A 75 3.91 -9.97 -29.89
C PRO A 75 3.25 -9.35 -28.65
N ILE A 76 2.01 -9.76 -28.36
CA ILE A 76 1.24 -9.33 -27.20
C ILE A 76 1.26 -10.45 -26.15
N LEU A 77 1.36 -10.09 -24.87
CA LEU A 77 1.23 -11.05 -23.77
C LEU A 77 -0.25 -11.29 -23.48
N VAL A 78 -0.66 -12.56 -23.56
CA VAL A 78 -2.01 -12.99 -23.22
C VAL A 78 -1.94 -13.82 -21.94
N PRO A 79 -2.74 -13.51 -20.91
CA PRO A 79 -2.74 -14.28 -19.68
C PRO A 79 -3.31 -15.67 -19.95
N THR A 80 -2.62 -16.70 -19.45
CA THR A 80 -3.07 -18.10 -19.51
C THR A 80 -3.55 -18.62 -18.17
N ALA A 81 -3.02 -18.06 -17.09
CA ALA A 81 -3.43 -18.36 -15.72
C ALA A 81 -3.06 -17.22 -14.79
N VAL A 82 -3.68 -17.20 -13.61
CA VAL A 82 -3.36 -16.31 -12.52
C VAL A 82 -3.48 -17.06 -11.20
N ALA A 83 -2.49 -16.90 -10.34
CA ALA A 83 -2.54 -17.37 -8.96
C ALA A 83 -2.45 -16.17 -8.03
N SER A 84 -3.18 -16.22 -6.91
CA SER A 84 -3.14 -15.18 -5.90
C SER A 84 -3.17 -15.74 -4.50
N THR A 85 -2.47 -15.06 -3.60
CA THR A 85 -2.47 -15.38 -2.17
C THR A 85 -2.99 -14.17 -1.41
N ILE A 86 -4.05 -14.39 -0.64
CA ILE A 86 -4.70 -13.42 0.23
C ILE A 86 -4.23 -13.70 1.64
N LYS A 87 -3.51 -12.75 2.23
CA LYS A 87 -3.11 -12.78 3.64
C LYS A 87 -4.05 -11.88 4.43
N ALA A 88 -5.10 -12.46 5.00
CA ALA A 88 -6.03 -11.78 5.90
C ALA A 88 -5.62 -11.94 7.37
N LYS A 89 -6.36 -11.27 8.27
CA LYS A 89 -6.12 -11.33 9.72
C LYS A 89 -6.21 -12.73 10.29
N ASN A 90 -7.24 -13.45 9.88
CA ASN A 90 -7.58 -14.75 10.47
C ASN A 90 -7.28 -15.94 9.55
N TYR A 91 -6.91 -15.69 8.28
CA TYR A 91 -6.69 -16.76 7.31
C TYR A 91 -5.66 -16.41 6.24
N ILE A 92 -5.16 -17.46 5.60
CA ILE A 92 -4.43 -17.37 4.33
C ILE A 92 -5.22 -18.15 3.30
N LYS A 93 -5.58 -17.51 2.19
CA LYS A 93 -6.34 -18.12 1.11
C LYS A 93 -5.54 -18.03 -0.18
N THR A 94 -5.46 -19.13 -0.91
CA THR A 94 -4.88 -19.16 -2.25
C THR A 94 -5.98 -19.44 -3.25
N ILE A 95 -6.03 -18.66 -4.32
CA ILE A 95 -6.98 -18.81 -5.43
C ILE A 95 -6.20 -18.88 -6.74
N SER A 96 -6.72 -19.65 -7.70
CA SER A 96 -6.13 -19.79 -9.02
C SER A 96 -7.21 -19.91 -10.09
N PHE A 97 -6.98 -19.24 -11.21
CA PHE A 97 -7.86 -19.23 -12.38
C PHE A 97 -7.01 -19.41 -13.63
N ASP A 98 -7.56 -20.05 -14.65
CA ASP A 98 -6.85 -20.30 -15.90
C ASP A 98 -7.77 -20.23 -17.12
N LYS A 99 -7.16 -20.23 -18.29
CA LYS A 99 -7.85 -20.13 -19.58
C LYS A 99 -8.81 -21.28 -19.91
N THR A 100 -8.89 -22.33 -19.09
CA THR A 100 -9.93 -23.37 -19.25
C THR A 100 -11.31 -22.88 -18.79
N GLN A 101 -11.35 -21.81 -18.00
CA GLN A 101 -12.58 -21.17 -17.54
C GLN A 101 -12.88 -19.95 -18.42
N ASP A 102 -14.12 -19.84 -18.90
CA ASP A 102 -14.55 -18.63 -19.60
C ASP A 102 -14.45 -17.42 -18.68
N ASN A 103 -13.90 -16.32 -19.22
CA ASN A 103 -13.72 -15.05 -18.52
C ASN A 103 -12.99 -15.19 -17.17
N PHE A 104 -11.92 -16.00 -17.16
CA PHE A 104 -11.20 -16.33 -15.93
C PHE A 104 -10.55 -15.12 -15.26
N VAL A 105 -10.14 -14.11 -16.05
CA VAL A 105 -9.54 -12.87 -15.53
C VAL A 105 -10.59 -12.03 -14.82
N GLU A 106 -11.78 -11.90 -15.40
CA GLU A 106 -12.92 -11.18 -14.82
C GLU A 106 -13.36 -11.86 -13.52
N LYS A 107 -13.52 -13.19 -13.53
CA LYS A 107 -13.86 -13.96 -12.33
C LYS A 107 -12.80 -13.83 -11.23
N TRP A 108 -11.53 -13.83 -11.63
CA TRP A 108 -10.43 -13.59 -10.70
C TRP A 108 -10.49 -12.18 -10.10
N LEU A 109 -10.72 -11.14 -10.92
CA LEU A 109 -10.87 -9.75 -10.46
C LEU A 109 -12.01 -9.62 -9.46
N ASP A 110 -13.17 -10.22 -9.74
CA ASP A 110 -14.32 -10.20 -8.83
C ASP A 110 -13.96 -10.80 -7.46
N GLN A 111 -13.26 -11.93 -7.46
CA GLN A 111 -12.80 -12.56 -6.22
C GLN A 111 -11.79 -11.68 -5.48
N VAL A 112 -10.82 -11.08 -6.19
CA VAL A 112 -9.82 -10.19 -5.61
C VAL A 112 -10.48 -8.96 -4.98
N PHE A 113 -11.47 -8.35 -5.65
CA PHE A 113 -12.18 -7.19 -5.11
C PHE A 113 -13.01 -7.55 -3.88
N SER A 114 -13.66 -8.72 -3.88
CA SER A 114 -14.38 -9.21 -2.71
C SER A 114 -13.45 -9.37 -1.50
N GLU A 115 -12.30 -10.01 -1.69
CA GLU A 115 -11.31 -10.19 -0.62
C GLU A 115 -10.67 -8.86 -0.20
N ALA A 116 -10.45 -7.93 -1.14
CA ALA A 116 -9.88 -6.61 -0.86
C ALA A 116 -10.72 -5.81 0.14
N LEU A 117 -12.06 -5.94 0.11
CA LEU A 117 -12.93 -5.31 1.11
C LEU A 117 -12.63 -5.82 2.52
N GLN A 118 -12.45 -7.13 2.69
CA GLN A 118 -12.07 -7.71 3.98
C GLN A 118 -10.67 -7.25 4.42
N ILE A 119 -9.70 -7.24 3.50
CA ILE A 119 -8.32 -6.82 3.78
C ILE A 119 -8.26 -5.34 4.19
N ARG A 120 -9.10 -4.50 3.59
CA ARG A 120 -9.25 -3.10 4.00
C ARG A 120 -9.69 -3.01 5.45
N ASP A 121 -10.71 -3.75 5.83
CA ASP A 121 -11.29 -3.70 7.17
C ASP A 121 -10.33 -4.29 8.21
N ASP A 122 -9.60 -5.35 7.85
CA ASP A 122 -8.55 -5.96 8.67
C ASP A 122 -7.36 -5.01 8.95
N ASN A 123 -7.06 -4.10 8.00
CA ASN A 123 -5.97 -3.11 8.12
C ASN A 123 -6.42 -1.78 8.76
N LYS A 124 -7.72 -1.59 9.07
CA LYS A 124 -8.23 -0.35 9.66
C LYS A 124 -7.62 -0.12 11.06
N PHE A 125 -7.07 1.07 11.31
CA PHE A 125 -6.68 1.46 12.67
C PHE A 125 -7.91 1.86 13.50
N ALA A 126 -7.75 2.02 14.82
CA ALA A 126 -8.80 2.54 15.69
C ALA A 126 -9.34 3.89 15.18
N ASP A 127 -10.59 4.20 15.52
CA ASP A 127 -11.44 5.17 14.80
C ASP A 127 -10.91 6.62 14.76
N ASP A 128 -9.93 6.99 15.59
CA ASP A 128 -9.39 8.35 15.68
C ASP A 128 -8.14 8.63 14.81
N VAL A 129 -7.79 7.72 13.89
CA VAL A 129 -6.66 7.91 12.97
C VAL A 129 -7.18 8.08 11.54
N PRO A 130 -7.09 9.29 10.94
CA PRO A 130 -7.40 9.51 9.53
C PRO A 130 -6.54 8.62 8.63
N GLN A 131 -7.20 7.74 7.88
CA GLN A 131 -6.54 6.78 6.99
C GLN A 131 -7.05 6.91 5.56
N ARG A 132 -6.16 6.59 4.62
CA ARG A 132 -6.57 6.18 3.27
C ARG A 132 -6.67 4.66 3.26
N TYR A 133 -7.82 4.18 2.81
CA TYR A 133 -8.19 2.77 2.75
C TYR A 133 -7.55 2.07 1.54
N GLU A 134 -6.23 2.19 1.40
CA GLU A 134 -5.50 1.58 0.30
C GLU A 134 -5.23 0.11 0.62
N VAL A 135 -5.78 -0.79 -0.21
CA VAL A 135 -5.51 -2.23 -0.14
C VAL A 135 -4.28 -2.52 -0.96
N HIS A 136 -3.28 -3.14 -0.35
CA HIS A 136 -2.06 -3.51 -1.05
C HIS A 136 -2.32 -4.77 -1.89
N VAL A 137 -2.41 -4.57 -3.20
CA VAL A 137 -2.47 -5.64 -4.20
C VAL A 137 -1.15 -5.62 -4.95
N ILE A 138 -0.31 -6.62 -4.68
CA ILE A 138 1.08 -6.65 -5.13
C ILE A 138 1.21 -7.68 -6.27
N GLY A 139 1.44 -7.17 -7.48
CA GLY A 139 1.78 -8.00 -8.63
C GLY A 139 3.28 -8.27 -8.65
N PHE A 140 3.66 -9.53 -8.87
CA PHE A 140 5.04 -9.88 -9.22
C PHE A 140 5.17 -9.99 -10.73
N ASP A 141 5.81 -9.00 -11.35
CA ASP A 141 6.21 -9.08 -12.74
C ASP A 141 7.72 -9.33 -12.79
N CYS A 142 8.12 -10.58 -13.00
CA CYS A 142 9.50 -10.86 -13.35
C CYS A 142 9.66 -10.52 -14.83
N GLN A 143 10.34 -9.41 -15.13
CA GLN A 143 10.82 -9.16 -16.50
C GLN A 143 11.55 -10.42 -16.96
N VAL A 144 11.02 -11.08 -18.00
CA VAL A 144 11.74 -12.15 -18.67
C VAL A 144 12.95 -11.48 -19.33
N GLN A 145 14.13 -11.59 -18.71
CA GLN A 145 15.38 -11.22 -19.36
C GLN A 145 15.69 -12.25 -20.46
N GLY A 146 15.77 -11.78 -21.71
CA GLY A 146 16.44 -12.46 -22.83
C GLY A 146 15.51 -12.84 -23.99
N VAL A 147 15.80 -12.57 -25.26
CA VAL A 147 16.91 -11.87 -25.94
C VAL A 147 16.28 -11.20 -27.17
N VAL A 148 16.36 -9.87 -27.29
CA VAL A 148 16.05 -9.21 -28.57
C VAL A 148 17.24 -9.44 -29.47
N GLN A 149 17.13 -10.43 -30.36
CA GLN A 149 18.10 -10.62 -31.43
C GLN A 149 17.85 -9.51 -32.46
N TYR A 150 18.67 -8.46 -32.40
CA TYR A 150 18.73 -7.48 -33.48
C TYR A 150 19.25 -8.21 -34.73
N ILE A 151 18.41 -8.26 -35.76
CA ILE A 151 18.86 -8.48 -37.15
C ILE A 151 19.20 -7.10 -37.70
#